data_AF-A0A7I9W2R3-F1
#
_entry.id   AF-A0A7I9W2R3-F1
#
_cell.length_a   1.000
_cell.length_b   1.000
_cell.length_c   1.000
_cell.angle_alpha   90.00
_cell.angle_beta   90.00
_cell.angle_gamma   90.00
#
_symmetry.space_group_name_H-M   'P 1'
#
loop_
_entity.id
_entity.type
_entity.pdbx_description
1 polymer ?
#
loop_
_entity_poly.entity_id
_entity_poly.type
_entity_poly.pdbx_seq_one_letter_code
_entity_poly.pdbx_strand_id
1 'polypeptide(L)'
;MPAARRIIIVSLRRAEAYGDNFAMACALWACGTVLLRLSDGSSDAAVEYLKSARDIITKHRTVVVALAPIEADLALVAARAGEVDSGIETLRAVIARQLENFDVTFMGVTIPALIQLLVERGRPEDLAEAAAMVQGLEVQAENLQLPAMQLCAAFCRQVLADTDDDVRAARRESADIAERMSARGDFIRIHSD
;
A
#
# COMPACT_ATOMS: atom_id res chain seq x y z
N MET A 1 22.51 -5.21 4.51
CA MET A 1 21.65 -4.55 5.52
C MET A 1 22.32 -3.50 6.43
N PRO A 2 23.60 -3.60 6.86
CA PRO A 2 24.19 -2.62 7.79
C PRO A 2 24.22 -1.17 7.28
N ALA A 3 24.42 -0.97 5.97
CA ALA A 3 24.51 0.35 5.36
C ALA A 3 23.17 1.10 5.33
N ALA A 4 22.07 0.44 4.93
CA ALA A 4 20.74 1.05 4.90
C ALA A 4 20.29 1.48 6.31
N ARG A 5 20.41 0.59 7.30
CA ARG A 5 20.10 0.91 8.70
C ARG A 5 20.95 2.06 9.24
N ARG A 6 22.22 2.15 8.83
CA ARG A 6 23.12 3.23 9.24
C ARG A 6 22.74 4.57 8.61
N ILE A 7 22.40 4.60 7.33
CA ILE A 7 21.90 5.80 6.64
C ILE A 7 20.63 6.31 7.33
N ILE A 8 19.71 5.40 7.63
CA ILE A 8 18.45 5.69 8.34
C ILE A 8 18.69 6.35 9.69
N ILE A 9 19.52 5.75 10.54
CA ILE A 9 19.80 6.27 11.88
C ILE A 9 20.47 7.65 11.81
N VAL A 10 21.37 7.85 10.84
CA VAL A 10 22.05 9.14 10.65
C VAL A 10 21.06 10.21 10.18
N SER A 11 20.15 9.88 9.26
CA SER A 11 19.12 10.81 8.78
C SER A 11 18.14 11.18 9.89
N LEU A 12 17.70 10.22 10.70
CA LEU A 12 16.79 10.46 11.82
C LEU A 12 17.41 11.41 12.86
N ARG A 13 18.65 11.13 13.29
CA ARG A 13 19.38 11.99 14.24
C ARG A 13 19.59 13.41 13.72
N ARG A 14 19.80 13.58 12.42
CA ARG A 14 19.94 14.91 11.81
C ARG A 14 18.61 15.63 11.79
N ALA A 15 17.54 14.99 11.33
CA ALA A 15 16.20 15.59 11.31
C ALA A 15 15.74 16.01 12.71
N GLU A 16 15.96 15.17 13.72
CA GLU A 16 15.72 15.48 15.13
C GLU A 16 16.50 16.72 15.60
N ALA A 17 17.80 16.79 15.29
CA ALA A 17 18.64 17.92 15.69
C ALA A 17 18.23 19.25 15.05
N TYR A 18 17.63 19.23 13.86
CA TYR A 18 17.16 20.42 13.15
C TYR A 18 15.67 20.73 13.38
N GLY A 19 14.93 19.87 14.08
CA GLY A 19 13.48 20.00 14.22
C GLY A 19 12.72 19.86 12.89
N ASP A 20 13.32 19.19 11.90
CA ASP A 20 12.74 19.01 10.57
C ASP A 20 11.73 17.86 10.57
N ASN A 21 10.49 18.18 10.93
CA ASN A 21 9.39 17.23 11.00
C ASN A 21 9.06 16.60 9.64
N PHE A 22 9.30 17.31 8.53
CA PHE A 22 9.10 16.76 7.18
C PHE A 22 10.11 15.65 6.92
N ALA A 23 11.41 15.93 7.12
CA ALA A 23 12.47 14.95 6.88
C ALA A 23 12.34 13.75 7.83
N MET A 24 11.94 13.99 9.08
CA MET A 24 11.71 12.93 10.07
C MET A 24 10.56 12.01 9.65
N ALA A 25 9.41 12.55 9.26
CA ALA A 25 8.27 11.76 8.78
C ALA A 25 8.62 10.93 7.53
N CYS A 26 9.26 11.55 6.53
CA CYS A 26 9.70 10.86 5.32
C CYS A 26 10.69 9.72 5.61
N ALA A 27 11.67 9.97 6.50
CA ALA A 27 12.64 8.96 6.89
C ALA A 27 11.94 7.77 7.55
N LEU A 28 11.12 8.01 8.58
CA LEU A 28 10.39 6.96 9.29
C LEU A 28 9.48 6.16 8.38
N TRP A 29 8.73 6.82 7.50
CA TRP A 29 7.86 6.16 6.53
C TRP A 29 8.66 5.23 5.59
N ALA A 30 9.73 5.74 4.96
CA ALA A 30 10.56 4.94 4.07
C ALA A 30 11.17 3.72 4.79
N CYS A 31 11.58 3.89 6.05
CA CYS A 31 12.13 2.80 6.86
C CYS A 31 11.09 1.73 7.17
N GLY A 32 9.91 2.16 7.62
CA GLY A 32 8.80 1.29 7.92
C GLY A 32 8.42 0.43 6.72
N THR A 33 8.17 1.06 5.57
CA THR A 33 7.79 0.36 4.33
C THR A 33 8.89 -0.60 3.84
N VAL A 34 10.16 -0.20 3.84
CA VAL A 34 11.26 -1.09 3.44
C VAL A 34 11.38 -2.28 4.38
N LEU A 35 11.29 -2.07 5.70
CA LEU A 35 11.36 -3.16 6.66
C LEU A 35 10.18 -4.13 6.51
N LEU A 36 8.96 -3.64 6.30
CA LEU A 36 7.80 -4.49 6.04
C LEU A 36 7.95 -5.34 4.77
N ARG A 37 8.76 -4.90 3.81
CA ARG A 37 8.98 -5.62 2.53
C ARG A 37 10.17 -6.57 2.58
N LEU A 38 11.11 -6.37 3.50
CA LEU A 38 12.32 -7.19 3.63
C LEU A 38 12.24 -8.25 4.74
N SER A 39 11.43 -8.01 5.77
CA SER A 39 11.06 -9.02 6.76
C SER A 39 9.65 -9.49 6.42
N ASP A 40 9.32 -10.77 6.61
CA ASP A 40 8.07 -11.45 6.19
C ASP A 40 6.77 -10.84 6.77
N GLY A 41 6.54 -9.54 6.56
CA GLY A 41 5.29 -8.84 6.83
C GLY A 41 5.08 -8.30 8.25
N SER A 42 5.96 -8.52 9.24
CA SER A 42 5.74 -8.00 10.61
C SER A 42 7.01 -7.89 11.44
N SER A 43 7.81 -6.84 11.20
CA SER A 43 8.77 -6.38 12.19
C SER A 43 8.11 -5.32 13.07
N ASP A 44 8.06 -5.55 14.39
CA ASP A 44 7.57 -4.55 15.37
C ASP A 44 8.22 -3.18 15.14
N ALA A 45 9.52 -3.16 14.80
CA ALA A 45 10.24 -1.93 14.49
C ALA A 45 9.67 -1.21 13.25
N ALA A 46 9.23 -1.95 12.23
CA ALA A 46 8.62 -1.35 11.04
C ALA A 46 7.28 -0.68 11.38
N VAL A 47 6.45 -1.37 12.17
CA VAL A 47 5.16 -0.86 12.65
C VAL A 47 5.35 0.41 13.47
N GLU A 48 6.31 0.40 14.40
CA GLU A 48 6.60 1.57 15.24
C GLU A 48 7.11 2.78 14.44
N TYR A 49 7.91 2.56 13.39
CA TYR A 49 8.30 3.65 12.48
C TYR A 49 7.11 4.22 11.71
N LEU A 50 6.22 3.38 11.19
CA LEU A 50 5.02 3.83 10.47
C LEU A 50 4.05 4.60 11.37
N LYS A 51 3.80 4.13 12.60
CA LYS A 51 3.00 4.86 13.58
C LYS A 51 3.62 6.21 13.92
N SER A 52 4.92 6.24 14.16
CA SER A 52 5.65 7.49 14.46
C SER A 52 5.55 8.48 13.31
N ALA A 53 5.72 8.03 12.06
CA ALA A 53 5.54 8.86 10.87
C ALA A 53 4.13 9.44 10.79
N ARG A 54 3.09 8.60 10.95
CA ARG A 54 1.69 9.01 10.96
C ARG A 54 1.39 10.07 12.03
N ASP A 55 1.93 9.89 13.23
CA ASP A 55 1.68 10.79 14.35
C ASP A 55 2.34 12.16 14.11
N ILE A 56 3.56 12.19 13.55
CA ILE A 56 4.24 13.43 13.14
C ILE A 56 3.44 14.14 12.05
N ILE A 57 3.03 13.41 11.00
CA ILE A 57 2.26 13.96 9.87
C ILE A 57 0.94 14.55 10.37
N THR A 58 0.20 13.83 11.20
CA THR A 58 -1.09 14.29 11.75
C THR A 58 -0.90 15.54 12.62
N LYS A 59 0.08 15.53 13.51
CA LYS A 59 0.34 16.64 14.44
C LYS A 59 0.81 17.91 13.73
N HIS A 60 1.68 17.77 12.74
CA HIS A 60 2.35 18.90 12.09
C HIS A 60 1.82 19.24 10.70
N ARG A 61 0.86 18.46 10.18
CA ARG A 61 0.26 18.60 8.84
C ARG A 61 1.30 18.68 7.71
N THR A 62 2.36 17.92 7.84
CA THR A 62 3.45 17.82 6.87
C THR A 62 3.36 16.49 6.13
N VAL A 63 3.66 16.44 4.83
CA VAL A 63 3.62 15.20 4.03
C VAL A 63 2.28 14.45 4.13
N VAL A 64 1.15 15.18 4.18
CA VAL A 64 -0.19 14.58 4.41
C VAL A 64 -0.52 13.46 3.40
N VAL A 65 -0.03 13.59 2.17
CA VAL A 65 -0.17 12.57 1.11
C VAL A 65 0.38 11.20 1.51
N ALA A 66 1.34 11.13 2.44
CA ALA A 66 1.91 9.87 2.92
C ALA A 66 1.02 9.13 3.94
N LEU A 67 -0.03 9.74 4.48
CA LEU A 67 -0.92 9.07 5.43
C LEU A 67 -1.59 7.85 4.80
N ALA A 68 -2.11 7.99 3.57
CA ALA A 68 -2.82 6.94 2.88
C ALA A 68 -2.00 5.63 2.72
N PRO A 69 -0.78 5.64 2.17
CA PRO A 69 0.03 4.42 2.09
C PRO A 69 0.49 3.90 3.45
N ILE A 70 0.73 4.77 4.45
CA ILE A 70 1.08 4.34 5.83
C ILE A 70 -0.09 3.59 6.47
N GLU A 71 -1.31 4.12 6.36
CA GLU A 71 -2.51 3.52 6.93
C GLU A 71 -2.84 2.19 6.24
N ALA A 72 -2.59 2.08 4.92
CA ALA A 72 -2.70 0.81 4.21
C ALA A 72 -1.71 -0.25 4.71
N ASP A 73 -0.44 0.11 4.87
CA ASP A 73 0.57 -0.80 5.42
C ASP A 73 0.19 -1.27 6.84
N LEU A 74 -0.27 -0.36 7.70
CA LEU A 74 -0.70 -0.69 9.05
C LEU A 74 -1.96 -1.57 9.07
N ALA A 75 -2.93 -1.33 8.19
CA ALA A 75 -4.14 -2.16 8.07
C ALA A 75 -3.81 -3.59 7.64
N LEU A 76 -2.88 -3.75 6.68
CA LEU A 76 -2.44 -5.07 6.23
C LEU A 76 -1.69 -5.84 7.34
N VAL A 77 -0.87 -5.15 8.13
CA VAL A 77 -0.20 -5.76 9.29
C VAL A 77 -1.22 -6.17 10.37
N ALA A 78 -2.18 -5.30 10.68
CA ALA A 78 -3.22 -5.60 11.68
C ALA A 78 -4.09 -6.79 11.24
N ALA A 79 -4.44 -6.88 9.96
CA ALA A 79 -5.18 -8.00 9.41
C ALA A 79 -4.45 -9.35 9.57
N ARG A 80 -3.12 -9.38 9.38
CA ARG A 80 -2.30 -10.58 9.65
C ARG A 80 -2.34 -11.01 11.13
N ALA A 81 -2.63 -10.08 12.04
CA ALA A 81 -2.84 -10.34 13.46
C ALA A 81 -4.31 -10.68 13.81
N GLY A 82 -5.20 -10.80 12.83
CA GLY A 82 -6.61 -11.15 13.00
C GLY A 82 -7.58 -9.97 12.96
N GLU A 83 -7.09 -8.73 12.83
CA GLU A 83 -7.92 -7.51 12.86
C GLU A 83 -8.44 -7.11 11.47
N VAL A 84 -8.95 -8.08 10.71
CA VAL A 84 -9.36 -7.89 9.29
C VAL A 84 -10.49 -6.88 9.16
N ASP A 85 -11.54 -6.99 9.98
CA ASP A 85 -12.70 -6.09 9.94
C ASP A 85 -12.29 -4.63 10.22
N SER A 86 -11.42 -4.40 11.21
CA SER A 86 -10.93 -3.06 11.51
C SER A 86 -10.04 -2.50 10.40
N GLY A 87 -9.23 -3.35 9.75
CA GLY A 87 -8.44 -2.98 8.59
C GLY A 87 -9.29 -2.52 7.40
N ILE A 88 -10.40 -3.23 7.12
CA ILE A 88 -11.35 -2.89 6.07
C ILE A 88 -12.00 -1.52 6.34
N GLU A 89 -12.53 -1.31 7.54
CA GLU A 89 -13.17 -0.03 7.91
C GLU A 89 -12.18 1.14 7.82
N THR A 90 -10.94 0.92 8.28
CA THR A 90 -9.87 1.92 8.16
C THR A 90 -9.64 2.28 6.68
N LEU A 91 -9.45 1.29 5.82
CA LEU A 91 -9.15 1.52 4.42
C LEU A 91 -10.30 2.16 3.64
N ARG A 92 -11.56 1.81 3.95
CA ARG A 92 -12.74 2.49 3.39
C ARG A 92 -12.73 3.98 3.75
N ALA A 93 -12.45 4.32 5.00
CA ALA A 93 -12.35 5.72 5.44
C ALA A 93 -11.19 6.46 4.75
N VAL A 94 -10.04 5.81 4.57
CA VAL A 94 -8.88 6.39 3.87
C VAL A 94 -9.22 6.67 2.41
N ILE A 95 -9.82 5.72 1.71
CA ILE A 95 -10.19 5.87 0.29
C ILE A 95 -11.27 6.94 0.14
N ALA A 96 -12.28 6.98 1.00
CA ALA A 96 -13.28 8.04 0.99
C ALA A 96 -12.62 9.43 1.11
N ARG A 97 -11.68 9.60 2.05
CA ARG A 97 -10.92 10.84 2.21
C ARG A 97 -10.03 11.16 0.99
N GLN A 98 -9.42 10.16 0.35
CA GLN A 98 -8.64 10.37 -0.87
C GLN A 98 -9.53 10.89 -2.01
N LEU A 99 -10.72 10.31 -2.18
CA LEU A 99 -11.69 10.73 -3.19
C LEU A 99 -12.22 12.15 -2.92
N GLU A 100 -12.60 12.46 -1.67
CA GLU A 100 -13.06 13.79 -1.27
C GLU A 100 -12.03 14.89 -1.54
N ASN A 101 -10.73 14.57 -1.39
CA ASN A 101 -9.64 15.50 -1.58
C ASN A 101 -9.03 15.46 -3.00
N PHE A 102 -9.54 14.63 -3.91
CA PHE A 102 -8.93 14.34 -5.21
C PHE A 102 -7.45 13.89 -5.10
N ASP A 103 -7.07 13.26 -3.99
CA ASP A 103 -5.72 12.74 -3.78
C ASP A 103 -5.57 11.36 -4.42
N VAL A 104 -5.14 11.37 -5.68
CA VAL A 104 -4.94 10.16 -6.49
C VAL A 104 -3.56 9.53 -6.32
N THR A 105 -2.66 10.17 -5.57
CA THR A 105 -1.20 9.88 -5.57
C THR A 105 -0.89 8.44 -5.18
N PHE A 106 -1.57 7.92 -4.16
CA PHE A 106 -1.34 6.59 -3.60
C PHE A 106 -2.56 5.68 -3.65
N MET A 107 -3.54 5.98 -4.51
CA MET A 107 -4.66 5.05 -4.74
C MET A 107 -4.19 3.69 -5.24
N GLY A 108 -3.06 3.64 -5.95
CA GLY A 108 -2.39 2.40 -6.36
C GLY A 108 -1.81 1.56 -5.20
N VAL A 109 -1.93 2.01 -3.95
CA VAL A 109 -1.53 1.25 -2.75
C VAL A 109 -2.74 0.96 -1.86
N THR A 110 -3.61 1.94 -1.66
CA THR A 110 -4.77 1.80 -0.77
C THR A 110 -5.86 0.89 -1.33
N ILE A 111 -6.18 1.01 -2.62
CA ILE A 111 -7.19 0.17 -3.28
C ILE A 111 -6.77 -1.31 -3.28
N PRO A 112 -5.54 -1.68 -3.71
CA PRO A 112 -5.07 -3.06 -3.61
C PRO A 112 -5.07 -3.60 -2.19
N ALA A 113 -4.75 -2.78 -1.18
CA ALA A 113 -4.79 -3.21 0.21
C ALA A 113 -6.23 -3.58 0.63
N LEU A 114 -7.22 -2.76 0.27
CA LEU A 114 -8.62 -3.03 0.62
C LEU A 114 -9.14 -4.28 -0.09
N ILE A 115 -8.86 -4.42 -1.38
CA ILE A 115 -9.26 -5.59 -2.17
C ILE A 115 -8.70 -6.87 -1.56
N GLN A 116 -7.44 -6.87 -1.13
CA GLN A 116 -6.86 -8.04 -0.48
C GLN A 116 -7.58 -8.39 0.83
N LEU A 117 -7.95 -7.41 1.65
CA LEU A 117 -8.70 -7.68 2.89
C LEU A 117 -10.13 -8.15 2.64
N LEU A 118 -10.80 -7.60 1.62
CA LEU A 118 -12.13 -8.02 1.21
C LEU A 118 -12.12 -9.47 0.71
N VAL A 119 -11.15 -9.83 -0.13
CA VAL A 119 -10.99 -11.21 -0.63
C VAL A 119 -10.63 -12.17 0.51
N GLU A 120 -9.74 -11.76 1.42
CA GLU A 120 -9.39 -12.55 2.61
C GLU A 120 -10.61 -12.84 3.48
N ARG A 121 -11.47 -11.84 3.71
CA ARG A 121 -12.70 -12.02 4.50
C ARG A 121 -13.75 -12.85 3.75
N GLY A 122 -13.80 -12.74 2.43
CA GLY A 122 -14.49 -13.67 1.53
C GLY A 122 -16.01 -13.65 1.57
N ARG A 123 -16.66 -12.61 2.10
CA ARG A 123 -18.13 -12.53 2.07
C ARG A 123 -18.63 -12.18 0.66
N PRO A 124 -19.84 -12.60 0.25
CA PRO A 124 -20.38 -12.26 -1.07
C PRO A 124 -20.39 -10.76 -1.37
N GLU A 125 -20.72 -9.94 -0.37
CA GLU A 125 -20.67 -8.48 -0.48
C GLU A 125 -19.25 -7.94 -0.65
N ASP A 126 -18.25 -8.60 -0.06
CA ASP A 126 -16.84 -8.20 -0.13
C ASP A 126 -16.28 -8.45 -1.54
N LEU A 127 -16.60 -9.61 -2.10
CA LEU A 127 -16.20 -9.96 -3.47
C LEU A 127 -16.87 -9.05 -4.50
N ALA A 128 -18.14 -8.70 -4.28
CA ALA A 128 -18.86 -7.75 -5.13
C ALA A 128 -18.25 -6.34 -5.06
N GLU A 129 -17.91 -5.86 -3.86
CA GLU A 129 -17.23 -4.58 -3.67
C GLU A 129 -15.85 -4.56 -4.33
N ALA A 130 -15.04 -5.59 -4.09
CA ALA A 130 -13.71 -5.71 -4.67
C ALA A 130 -13.77 -5.74 -6.21
N ALA A 131 -14.70 -6.49 -6.80
CA ALA A 131 -14.89 -6.53 -8.24
C ALA A 131 -15.29 -5.16 -8.82
N ALA A 132 -16.18 -4.43 -8.15
CA ALA A 132 -16.56 -3.07 -8.56
C ALA A 132 -15.38 -2.10 -8.49
N MET A 133 -14.54 -2.21 -7.46
CA MET A 133 -13.33 -1.39 -7.33
C MET A 133 -12.32 -1.67 -8.45
N VAL A 134 -12.13 -2.94 -8.85
CA VAL A 134 -11.25 -3.30 -9.98
C VAL A 134 -11.76 -2.69 -11.28
N GLN A 135 -13.05 -2.82 -11.58
CA GLN A 135 -13.64 -2.21 -12.78
C GLN A 135 -13.44 -0.69 -12.79
N GLY A 136 -13.64 -0.03 -11.65
CA GLY A 136 -13.39 1.41 -11.50
C GLY A 136 -11.93 1.77 -11.77
N LEU A 137 -10.98 0.99 -11.23
CA LEU A 137 -9.56 1.21 -11.42
C LEU A 137 -9.12 1.01 -12.88
N GLU A 138 -9.67 0.03 -13.58
CA GLU A 138 -9.41 -0.22 -15.01
C GLU A 138 -9.85 0.96 -15.86
N VAL A 139 -11.07 1.46 -15.66
CA VAL A 139 -11.59 2.65 -16.36
C VAL A 139 -10.68 3.86 -16.11
N GLN A 140 -10.21 4.06 -14.87
CA GLN A 140 -9.29 5.16 -14.58
C GLN A 140 -7.91 4.95 -15.21
N ALA A 141 -7.39 3.72 -15.21
CA ALA A 141 -6.11 3.39 -15.81
C ALA A 141 -6.10 3.63 -17.33
N GLU A 142 -7.21 3.31 -18.01
CA GLU A 142 -7.43 3.63 -19.43
C GLU A 142 -7.49 5.13 -19.68
N ASN A 143 -8.29 5.87 -18.89
CA ASN A 143 -8.47 7.30 -19.05
C ASN A 143 -7.19 8.10 -18.81
N LEU A 144 -6.42 7.73 -17.78
CA LEU A 144 -5.21 8.44 -17.40
C LEU A 144 -3.97 7.99 -18.18
N GLN A 145 -4.05 6.86 -18.88
CA GLN A 145 -2.92 6.24 -19.61
C GLN A 145 -1.67 6.11 -18.74
N LEU A 146 -1.85 5.82 -17.45
CA LEU A 146 -0.76 5.64 -16.49
C LEU A 146 -0.44 4.15 -16.32
N PRO A 147 0.72 3.67 -16.83
CA PRO A 147 1.08 2.25 -16.72
C PRO A 147 1.12 1.73 -15.27
N ALA A 148 1.45 2.59 -14.30
CA ALA A 148 1.41 2.23 -12.88
C ALA A 148 0.01 1.85 -12.40
N MET A 149 -1.03 2.52 -12.90
CA MET A 149 -2.42 2.20 -12.57
C MET A 149 -2.90 0.94 -13.31
N GLN A 150 -2.43 0.71 -14.53
CA GLN A 150 -2.69 -0.53 -15.27
C GLN A 150 -2.09 -1.74 -14.54
N LEU A 151 -0.85 -1.62 -14.06
CA LEU A 151 -0.20 -2.64 -13.24
C LEU A 151 -0.97 -2.91 -11.95
N CYS A 152 -1.46 -1.86 -11.30
CA CYS A 152 -2.29 -1.96 -10.10
C CYS A 152 -3.60 -2.73 -10.38
N ALA A 153 -4.29 -2.42 -11.49
CA ALA A 153 -5.51 -3.10 -11.89
C ALA A 153 -5.27 -4.59 -12.18
N ALA A 154 -4.20 -4.90 -12.92
CA ALA A 154 -3.82 -6.28 -13.23
C ALA A 154 -3.49 -7.07 -11.96
N PHE A 155 -2.80 -6.46 -10.98
CA PHE A 155 -2.58 -7.08 -9.67
C PHE A 155 -3.90 -7.37 -8.94
N CYS A 156 -4.82 -6.41 -8.90
CA CYS A 156 -6.10 -6.61 -8.21
C CYS A 156 -6.96 -7.68 -8.88
N ARG A 157 -6.94 -7.78 -10.23
CA ARG A 157 -7.54 -8.91 -10.95
C ARG A 157 -6.92 -10.24 -10.57
N GLN A 158 -5.60 -10.28 -10.43
CA GLN A 158 -4.91 -11.48 -9.95
C GLN A 158 -5.47 -11.90 -8.58
N VAL A 159 -5.64 -10.95 -7.65
CA VAL A 159 -6.16 -11.21 -6.30
C VAL A 159 -7.60 -11.74 -6.32
N LEU A 160 -8.44 -11.27 -7.25
CA LEU A 160 -9.83 -11.72 -7.40
C LEU A 160 -10.04 -12.97 -8.26
N ALA A 161 -8.98 -13.46 -8.93
CA ALA A 161 -9.08 -14.56 -9.85
C ALA A 161 -9.54 -15.86 -9.14
N ASP A 162 -10.61 -16.47 -9.67
CA ASP A 162 -11.22 -17.69 -9.13
C ASP A 162 -10.60 -18.96 -9.74
N THR A 163 -9.92 -18.81 -10.89
CA THR A 163 -9.25 -19.93 -11.58
C THR A 163 -7.75 -19.70 -11.75
N ASP A 164 -7.00 -20.80 -11.78
CA ASP A 164 -5.57 -20.78 -12.08
C ASP A 164 -5.26 -20.15 -13.45
N ASP A 165 -6.17 -20.29 -14.42
CA ASP A 165 -6.02 -19.69 -15.74
C ASP A 165 -6.15 -18.16 -15.68
N ASP A 166 -7.12 -17.66 -14.91
CA ASP A 166 -7.30 -16.22 -14.68
C ASP A 166 -6.09 -15.62 -13.94
N VAL A 167 -5.58 -16.32 -12.93
CA VAL A 167 -4.34 -15.93 -12.22
C VAL A 167 -3.16 -15.84 -13.19
N ARG A 168 -2.99 -16.85 -14.07
CA ARG A 168 -1.91 -16.88 -15.08
C ARG A 168 -2.07 -15.79 -16.13
N ALA A 169 -3.29 -15.47 -16.53
CA ALA A 169 -3.56 -14.39 -17.48
C ALA A 169 -3.20 -13.02 -16.88
N ALA A 170 -3.68 -12.73 -15.67
CA ALA A 170 -3.39 -11.48 -14.96
C ALA A 170 -1.89 -11.30 -14.65
N ARG A 171 -1.17 -12.38 -14.30
CA ARG A 171 0.29 -12.35 -14.11
C ARG A 171 1.06 -12.01 -15.38
N ARG A 172 0.66 -12.58 -16.52
CA ARG A 172 1.30 -12.29 -17.81
C ARG A 172 1.15 -10.83 -18.19
N GLU A 173 -0.06 -10.30 -18.09
CA GLU A 173 -0.32 -8.88 -18.35
C GLU A 173 0.47 -7.96 -17.40
N SER A 174 0.50 -8.28 -16.10
CA SER A 174 1.29 -7.53 -15.13
C SER A 174 2.79 -7.53 -15.48
N ALA A 175 3.34 -8.66 -15.92
CA ALA A 175 4.74 -8.77 -16.32
C ALA A 175 5.05 -7.90 -17.55
N ASP A 176 4.18 -7.93 -18.57
CA ASP A 176 4.33 -7.12 -19.78
C ASP A 176 4.31 -5.60 -19.45
N ILE A 177 3.41 -5.18 -18.55
CA ILE A 177 3.34 -3.78 -18.09
C ILE A 177 4.60 -3.41 -17.30
N ALA A 178 5.03 -4.27 -16.37
CA ALA A 178 6.22 -4.04 -15.55
C ALA A 178 7.48 -3.90 -16.40
N GLU A 179 7.64 -4.75 -17.44
CA GLU A 179 8.75 -4.67 -18.39
C GLU A 179 8.76 -3.33 -19.14
N ARG A 180 7.61 -2.90 -19.67
CA ARG A 180 7.47 -1.60 -20.35
C ARG A 180 7.82 -0.42 -19.45
N MET A 181 7.55 -0.54 -18.15
CA MET A 181 7.89 0.48 -17.16
C MET A 181 9.34 0.39 -16.66
N SER A 182 10.08 -0.67 -17.00
CA SER A 182 11.33 -1.03 -16.33
C SER A 182 11.17 -1.13 -14.79
N ALA A 183 9.98 -1.50 -14.33
CA ALA A 183 9.70 -1.70 -12.92
C ALA A 183 10.43 -2.96 -12.42
N ARG A 184 11.07 -2.86 -11.25
CA ARG A 184 11.83 -3.98 -10.64
C ARG A 184 11.29 -4.40 -9.27
N GLY A 185 10.10 -3.93 -8.91
CA GLY A 185 9.43 -4.25 -7.66
C GLY A 185 8.08 -4.90 -7.94
N ASP A 186 7.68 -5.82 -7.06
CA ASP A 186 6.44 -6.56 -7.18
C ASP A 186 5.42 -6.09 -6.14
N PHE A 187 4.14 -6.19 -6.47
CA PHE A 187 3.07 -6.12 -5.49
C PHE A 187 3.12 -7.36 -4.59
N ILE A 188 3.02 -7.15 -3.27
CA ILE A 188 3.08 -8.22 -2.28
C ILE A 188 1.66 -8.59 -1.88
N ARG A 189 1.30 -9.87 -2.06
CA ARG A 189 0.04 -10.42 -1.56
C ARG A 189 0.07 -10.58 -0.03
N ILE A 190 -1.08 -10.48 0.62
CA ILE A 190 -1.20 -10.86 2.03
C ILE A 190 -0.79 -12.32 2.23
N HIS A 191 -1.19 -13.21 1.30
CA HIS A 191 -0.82 -14.61 1.26
C HIS A 191 -0.12 -14.96 -0.06
N SER A 192 1.10 -15.50 0.04
CA SER A 192 1.76 -16.20 -1.07
C SER A 192 1.52 -17.69 -0.85
N ASP A 193 0.70 -18.32 -1.68
CA ASP A 193 0.70 -19.78 -1.83
C ASP A 193 2.05 -20.26 -2.38
#